data_AF-A0A519R5V5-F1
#
_entry.id   AF-A0A519R5V5-F1
#
_cell.length_a   1.000
_cell.length_b   1.000
_cell.length_c   1.000
_cell.angle_alpha   90.00
_cell.angle_beta   90.00
_cell.angle_gamma   90.00
#
_symmetry.space_group_name_H-M   'P 1'
#
loop_
_entity.id
_entity.type
_entity.pdbx_description
1 polymer ?
#
loop_
_entity_poly.entity_id
_entity_poly.type
_entity_poly.pdbx_seq_one_letter_code
_entity_poly.pdbx_strand_id
1 'polypeptide(L)'
;MKLKQFILIALLAILGNTAIAQEKNVTLPPNWFNLDFTKDGYYGISTEKAYAELLANKKPKQKVIVAVIDGGTDVKHEDLKDVLWTNTKEIAGNGIDDDKNGYVDDIHGWNFLGSKKGNLAYDNLELIRIYRKLYPKYKGAILSTVMDSTQKEEFRLYTRVTDAFGKKYDNAQSTFAFLVRVTKILDTVAATAKKDVPSYEDVEKYKSENEEEENYKRFILKESKESKSFEKFYHEMKDAYKDYDIMLRYNLNPQYDQRKELVGDDYSNSNERFYGNNDVTGPHPDHGTHVAGIIAAKRNNGIGVNGVADNVSIMVIRAVPQGDERDKDVANAIRYAVDNGAKVINMSFGKAFSWDKKVV
;
A
#
# COMPACT_ATOMS: atom_id res chain seq x y z
N MET A 1 7.18 -6.26 -5.40
CA MET A 1 6.31 -6.49 -6.58
C MET A 1 6.45 -7.88 -7.22
N LYS A 2 7.60 -8.56 -7.15
CA LYS A 2 7.76 -9.92 -7.72
C LYS A 2 7.19 -11.07 -6.87
N LEU A 3 6.98 -10.91 -5.56
CA LEU A 3 6.44 -11.98 -4.69
C LEU A 3 4.91 -12.18 -4.85
N LYS A 4 4.15 -11.10 -5.14
CA LYS A 4 2.68 -11.15 -5.38
C LYS A 4 2.30 -11.93 -6.66
N GLN A 5 3.21 -12.02 -7.63
CA GLN A 5 3.02 -12.85 -8.83
C GLN A 5 3.48 -14.30 -8.63
N PHE A 6 4.41 -14.57 -7.71
CA PHE A 6 4.92 -15.92 -7.48
C PHE A 6 3.90 -16.81 -6.75
N ILE A 7 3.16 -16.28 -5.76
CA ILE A 7 2.12 -17.06 -5.06
C ILE A 7 0.94 -17.39 -5.99
N LEU A 8 0.62 -16.51 -6.95
CA LEU A 8 -0.43 -16.75 -7.93
C LEU A 8 -0.02 -17.73 -9.05
N ILE A 9 1.28 -17.81 -9.39
CA ILE A 9 1.82 -18.69 -10.43
C ILE A 9 2.16 -20.09 -9.88
N ALA A 10 2.54 -20.20 -8.61
CA ALA A 10 2.88 -21.49 -7.99
C ALA A 10 1.68 -22.45 -7.87
N LEU A 11 0.44 -21.94 -7.89
CA LEU A 11 -0.78 -22.75 -7.86
C LEU A 11 -1.29 -23.18 -9.25
N LEU A 12 -0.67 -22.73 -10.35
CA LEU A 12 -1.10 -23.04 -11.72
C LEU A 12 -0.05 -23.75 -12.59
N ALA A 13 1.15 -24.02 -12.08
CA ALA A 13 2.23 -24.64 -12.86
C ALA A 13 2.78 -25.92 -12.21
N ILE A 14 1.93 -26.95 -12.09
CA ILE A 14 2.41 -28.33 -12.17
C ILE A 14 2.63 -28.59 -13.66
N LEU A 15 3.84 -28.32 -14.15
CA LEU A 15 4.52 -28.99 -15.28
C LEU A 15 5.83 -28.25 -15.56
N GLY A 16 6.92 -29.03 -15.63
CA GLY A 16 8.28 -28.58 -15.40
C GLY A 16 8.83 -27.55 -16.37
N ASN A 17 9.73 -26.73 -15.85
CA ASN A 17 10.89 -26.20 -16.56
C ASN A 17 11.98 -25.92 -15.53
N THR A 18 13.07 -26.68 -15.61
CA THR A 18 14.32 -26.41 -14.90
C THR A 18 15.00 -25.21 -15.55
N ALA A 19 14.75 -24.01 -15.04
CA ALA A 19 15.63 -22.87 -15.30
C ALA A 19 16.67 -22.82 -14.17
N ILE A 20 17.93 -23.07 -14.51
CA ILE A 20 19.07 -22.86 -13.61
C ILE A 20 19.18 -21.35 -13.38
N ALA A 21 18.65 -20.87 -12.26
CA ALA A 21 18.93 -19.53 -11.79
C ALA A 21 20.35 -19.52 -11.19
N GLN A 22 21.26 -18.76 -11.78
CA GLN A 22 22.57 -18.50 -11.18
C GLN A 22 22.38 -17.74 -9.86
N GLU A 23 22.71 -18.39 -8.75
CA GLU A 23 22.97 -17.74 -7.48
C GLU A 23 24.18 -16.83 -7.61
N LYS A 24 23.97 -15.53 -7.46
CA LYS A 24 24.98 -14.66 -6.88
C LYS A 24 24.33 -13.95 -5.70
N ASN A 25 24.85 -14.24 -4.50
CA ASN A 25 24.61 -13.45 -3.30
C ASN A 25 25.21 -12.04 -3.50
N VAL A 26 24.58 -11.23 -4.35
CA VAL A 26 24.96 -9.84 -4.57
C VAL A 26 24.25 -9.01 -3.50
N THR A 27 25.00 -8.57 -2.50
CA THR A 27 24.54 -7.52 -1.59
C THR A 27 24.71 -6.18 -2.29
N LEU A 28 23.59 -5.52 -2.60
CA LEU A 28 23.61 -4.20 -3.21
C LEU A 28 23.93 -3.14 -2.15
N PRO A 29 24.75 -2.12 -2.48
CA PRO A 29 24.95 -0.98 -1.57
C PRO A 29 23.61 -0.27 -1.36
N PRO A 30 23.32 0.31 -0.18
CA PRO A 30 22.02 0.94 0.09
C PRO A 30 21.57 1.96 -0.98
N ASN A 31 22.51 2.76 -1.49
CA ASN A 31 22.27 3.79 -2.51
C ASN A 31 22.36 3.28 -3.97
N TRP A 32 22.36 1.96 -4.21
CA TRP A 32 22.66 1.37 -5.53
C TRP A 32 21.80 1.92 -6.66
N PHE A 33 20.55 2.26 -6.38
CA PHE A 33 19.60 2.72 -7.39
C PHE A 33 19.98 4.08 -7.98
N ASN A 34 20.80 4.87 -7.28
CA ASN A 34 21.32 6.15 -7.79
C ASN A 34 22.66 6.02 -8.54
N LEU A 35 23.30 4.84 -8.51
CA LEU A 35 24.63 4.62 -9.08
C LEU A 35 24.58 4.40 -10.61
N ASP A 36 25.75 4.48 -11.24
CA ASP A 36 25.92 4.33 -12.69
C ASP A 36 26.63 3.00 -13.05
N PHE A 37 26.21 2.36 -14.13
CA PHE A 37 26.79 1.07 -14.52
C PHE A 37 28.25 1.19 -14.94
N THR A 38 28.60 2.20 -15.73
CA THR A 38 29.95 2.38 -16.27
C THR A 38 30.95 2.82 -15.20
N LYS A 39 30.51 3.63 -14.24
CA LYS A 39 31.35 4.20 -13.18
C LYS A 39 31.42 3.30 -11.95
N ASP A 40 30.28 2.79 -11.51
CA ASP A 40 30.12 2.14 -10.21
C ASP A 40 29.82 0.63 -10.33
N GLY A 41 29.50 0.13 -11.53
CA GLY A 41 29.20 -1.29 -11.78
C GLY A 41 27.76 -1.71 -11.46
N TYR A 42 26.87 -0.77 -11.13
CA TYR A 42 25.48 -1.04 -10.77
C TYR A 42 24.49 -0.47 -11.79
N TYR A 43 23.45 -1.23 -12.12
CA TYR A 43 22.36 -0.80 -13.00
C TYR A 43 21.37 0.13 -12.28
N GLY A 44 21.86 1.26 -11.76
CA GLY A 44 21.03 2.35 -11.25
C GLY A 44 20.64 3.36 -12.33
N ILE A 45 19.99 4.45 -11.92
CA ILE A 45 19.54 5.53 -12.80
C ILE A 45 20.58 6.65 -12.97
N SER A 46 21.83 6.41 -12.55
CA SER A 46 22.96 7.36 -12.70
C SER A 46 22.71 8.76 -12.11
N THR A 47 21.89 8.85 -11.05
CA THR A 47 21.55 10.14 -10.42
C THR A 47 22.76 10.75 -9.71
N GLU A 48 23.61 9.97 -9.06
CA GLU A 48 24.86 10.49 -8.46
C GLU A 48 25.78 11.10 -9.53
N LYS A 49 25.87 10.44 -10.69
CA LYS A 49 26.64 10.94 -11.83
C LYS A 49 26.03 12.24 -12.38
N ALA A 50 24.71 12.33 -12.50
CA ALA A 50 24.03 13.54 -12.93
C ALA A 50 24.31 14.74 -12.00
N TYR A 51 24.30 14.53 -10.67
CA TYR A 51 24.69 15.57 -9.71
C TYR A 51 26.16 15.99 -9.86
N ALA A 52 27.06 15.00 -10.01
CA ALA A 52 28.50 15.26 -10.10
C ALA A 52 28.94 15.92 -11.42
N GLU A 53 28.21 15.69 -12.53
CA GLU A 53 28.62 16.15 -13.86
C GLU A 53 27.69 17.23 -14.41
N LEU A 54 26.40 16.92 -14.55
CA LEU A 54 25.43 17.77 -15.25
C LEU A 54 24.91 18.92 -14.39
N LEU A 55 24.85 18.73 -13.07
CA LEU A 55 24.27 19.67 -12.11
C LEU A 55 25.32 20.33 -11.20
N ALA A 56 26.59 19.94 -11.27
CA ALA A 56 27.64 20.41 -10.34
C ALA A 56 27.71 21.93 -10.18
N ASN A 57 27.48 22.66 -11.27
CA ASN A 57 27.52 24.13 -11.30
C ASN A 57 26.13 24.78 -11.43
N LYS A 58 25.06 24.00 -11.27
CA LYS A 58 23.68 24.50 -11.36
C LYS A 58 23.13 24.72 -9.96
N LYS A 59 22.59 25.92 -9.74
CA LYS A 59 21.84 26.24 -8.52
C LYS A 59 20.34 26.21 -8.82
N PRO A 60 19.54 25.55 -7.97
CA PRO A 60 18.09 25.55 -8.16
C PRO A 60 17.54 26.97 -7.94
N LYS A 61 16.60 27.39 -8.81
CA LYS A 61 16.00 28.73 -8.74
C LYS A 61 14.93 28.85 -7.65
N GLN A 62 14.28 27.73 -7.32
CA GLN A 62 13.22 27.65 -6.31
C GLN A 62 13.13 26.22 -5.78
N LYS A 63 12.68 26.07 -4.53
CA LYS A 63 12.32 24.77 -3.95
C LYS A 63 11.00 24.30 -4.55
N VAL A 64 10.95 23.04 -4.99
CA VAL A 64 9.75 22.44 -5.60
C VAL A 64 8.99 21.66 -4.55
N ILE A 65 7.70 21.93 -4.41
CA ILE A 65 6.80 21.16 -3.55
C ILE A 65 6.31 19.93 -4.33
N VAL A 66 6.56 18.75 -3.77
CA VAL A 66 6.08 17.46 -4.27
C VAL A 66 5.03 16.93 -3.29
N ALA A 67 3.79 16.81 -3.73
CA ALA A 67 2.75 16.17 -2.95
C ALA A 67 2.84 14.65 -3.08
N VAL A 68 2.90 13.95 -1.95
CA VAL A 68 2.81 12.50 -1.86
C VAL A 68 1.41 12.17 -1.36
N ILE A 69 0.54 11.75 -2.29
CA ILE A 69 -0.80 11.26 -1.95
C ILE A 69 -0.68 9.75 -1.73
N ASP A 70 -0.89 9.30 -0.49
CA ASP A 70 -0.63 7.91 -0.09
C ASP A 70 -1.43 7.51 1.17
N GLY A 71 -1.03 6.43 1.83
CA GLY A 71 -1.46 6.04 3.18
C GLY A 71 -0.74 6.81 4.29
N GLY A 72 -0.27 8.03 4.04
CA GLY A 72 0.48 8.81 5.02
C GLY A 72 1.97 8.51 5.05
N THR A 73 2.70 9.35 5.78
CA THR A 73 4.17 9.36 5.84
C THR A 73 4.59 9.68 7.27
N ASP A 74 5.62 9.00 7.76
CA ASP A 74 6.20 9.30 9.06
C ASP A 74 6.97 10.63 8.98
N VAL A 75 6.30 11.70 9.42
CA VAL A 75 6.88 13.05 9.47
C VAL A 75 7.99 13.20 10.50
N LYS A 76 8.21 12.20 11.37
CA LYS A 76 9.31 12.18 12.34
C LYS A 76 10.49 11.34 11.87
N HIS A 77 10.39 10.69 10.71
CA HIS A 77 11.44 9.85 10.17
C HIS A 77 12.75 10.64 10.02
N GLU A 78 13.84 10.08 10.55
CA GLU A 78 15.13 10.77 10.69
C GLU A 78 15.71 11.27 9.37
N ASP A 79 15.44 10.55 8.27
CA ASP A 79 15.91 10.87 6.92
C ASP A 79 14.96 11.78 6.12
N LEU A 80 13.76 12.08 6.65
CA LEU A 80 12.72 12.85 5.95
C LEU A 80 12.33 14.16 6.64
N LYS A 81 12.46 14.27 7.96
CA LYS A 81 12.01 15.44 8.74
C LYS A 81 12.52 16.79 8.21
N ASP A 82 13.72 16.82 7.62
CA ASP A 82 14.36 18.04 7.11
C ASP A 82 13.95 18.40 5.67
N VAL A 83 13.16 17.54 5.01
CA VAL A 83 12.68 17.73 3.63
C VAL A 83 11.16 17.85 3.55
N LEU A 84 10.45 17.89 4.67
CA LEU A 84 9.01 18.12 4.66
C LEU A 84 8.67 19.54 4.17
N TRP A 85 7.52 19.65 3.53
CA TRP A 85 6.86 20.94 3.29
C TRP A 85 6.24 21.42 4.60
N THR A 86 6.30 22.72 4.85
CA THR A 86 5.68 23.36 6.01
C THR A 86 4.74 24.45 5.52
N ASN A 87 3.47 24.39 5.92
CA ASN A 87 2.55 25.50 5.73
C ASN A 87 2.96 26.65 6.65
N THR A 88 3.65 27.65 6.12
CA THR A 88 4.12 28.81 6.91
C THR A 88 3.00 29.79 7.26
N LYS A 89 1.78 29.57 6.76
CA LYS A 89 0.62 30.41 7.07
C LYS A 89 -0.15 29.93 8.30
N GLU A 90 0.14 28.72 8.78
CA GLU A 90 -0.48 28.11 9.96
C GLU A 90 0.41 28.24 11.20
N ILE A 91 -0.23 28.31 12.38
CA ILE A 91 0.43 28.22 13.68
C ILE A 91 0.15 26.84 14.28
N ALA A 92 1.17 25.98 14.28
CA ALA A 92 1.05 24.59 14.71
C ALA A 92 0.37 24.41 16.09
N GLY A 93 -0.77 23.72 16.09
CA GLY A 93 -1.45 23.23 17.27
C GLY A 93 -2.29 24.29 17.99
N ASN A 94 -2.65 25.38 17.32
CA ASN A 94 -3.55 26.38 17.89
C ASN A 94 -5.04 26.01 17.72
N GLY A 95 -5.35 25.00 16.89
CA GLY A 95 -6.72 24.55 16.62
C GLY A 95 -7.52 25.51 15.74
N ILE A 96 -6.85 26.41 15.01
CA ILE A 96 -7.43 27.44 14.14
C ILE A 96 -6.94 27.17 12.71
N ASP A 97 -7.81 27.46 11.74
CA ASP A 97 -7.43 27.56 10.32
C ASP A 97 -6.98 29.01 10.08
N ASP A 98 -5.68 29.26 10.24
CA ASP A 98 -5.09 30.61 10.22
C ASP A 98 -5.08 31.19 8.79
N ASP A 99 -4.87 30.33 7.79
CA ASP A 99 -4.81 30.71 6.38
C ASP A 99 -6.17 30.70 5.67
N LYS A 100 -7.21 30.19 6.35
CA LYS A 100 -8.62 30.13 5.93
C LYS A 100 -8.84 29.28 4.68
N ASN A 101 -8.03 28.23 4.50
CA ASN A 101 -8.13 27.28 3.40
C ASN A 101 -9.14 26.13 3.66
N GLY A 102 -9.67 26.04 4.88
CA GLY A 102 -10.61 25.00 5.33
C GLY A 102 -9.96 23.82 6.06
N TYR A 103 -8.64 23.86 6.33
CA TYR A 103 -7.85 22.77 6.88
C TYR A 103 -7.05 23.22 8.11
N VAL A 104 -7.66 23.07 9.28
CA VAL A 104 -7.09 23.48 10.58
C VAL A 104 -5.75 22.80 10.87
N ASP A 105 -4.71 23.57 11.16
CA ASP A 105 -3.38 23.09 11.58
C ASP A 105 -2.71 22.15 10.54
N ASP A 106 -2.87 22.40 9.24
CA ASP A 106 -2.36 21.56 8.14
C ASP A 106 -0.84 21.70 7.86
N ILE A 107 -0.03 21.63 8.92
CA ILE A 107 1.40 21.99 8.93
C ILE A 107 2.25 21.28 7.88
N HIS A 108 2.06 19.98 7.68
CA HIS A 108 2.85 19.19 6.71
C HIS A 108 2.00 18.60 5.58
N GLY A 109 0.72 18.96 5.53
CA GLY A 109 -0.28 18.45 4.61
C GLY A 109 -1.56 18.04 5.33
N TRP A 110 -2.35 17.14 4.74
CA TRP A 110 -3.69 16.83 5.21
C TRP A 110 -4.08 15.36 5.14
N ASN A 111 -4.92 14.90 6.07
CA ASN A 111 -5.45 13.53 6.09
C ASN A 111 -6.97 13.51 5.85
N PHE A 112 -7.38 13.02 4.68
CA PHE A 112 -8.78 12.82 4.28
C PHE A 112 -9.41 11.54 4.84
N LEU A 113 -8.63 10.71 5.54
CA LEU A 113 -9.07 9.44 6.11
C LEU A 113 -9.23 9.52 7.63
N GLY A 114 -9.56 10.69 8.16
CA GLY A 114 -9.73 10.86 9.59
C GLY A 114 -10.72 11.95 9.97
N SER A 115 -10.90 12.09 11.27
CA SER A 115 -11.58 13.22 11.90
C SER A 115 -11.05 13.36 13.33
N LYS A 116 -11.71 14.16 14.16
CA LYS A 116 -11.43 14.21 15.61
C LYS A 116 -11.65 12.87 16.32
N LYS A 117 -12.38 11.92 15.70
CA LYS A 117 -12.65 10.59 16.26
C LYS A 117 -11.53 9.57 15.98
N GLY A 118 -10.55 9.92 15.14
CA GLY A 118 -9.42 9.07 14.81
C GLY A 118 -9.23 8.89 13.30
N ASN A 119 -8.33 7.97 12.94
CA ASN A 119 -7.93 7.73 11.56
C ASN A 119 -8.36 6.34 11.10
N LEU A 120 -8.98 6.29 9.93
CA LEU A 120 -9.37 5.06 9.27
C LEU A 120 -8.13 4.32 8.77
N ALA A 121 -7.88 3.14 9.34
CA ALA A 121 -6.81 2.25 8.88
C ALA A 121 -7.23 1.44 7.64
N TYR A 122 -8.38 0.77 7.72
CA TYR A 122 -8.88 -0.17 6.72
C TYR A 122 -10.15 0.37 6.05
N ASP A 123 -10.34 0.10 4.77
CA ASP A 123 -11.61 0.32 4.06
C ASP A 123 -11.89 -0.86 3.13
N ASN A 124 -13.13 -0.95 2.66
CA ASN A 124 -13.49 -1.90 1.61
C ASN A 124 -12.78 -1.57 0.28
N LEU A 125 -12.58 -2.60 -0.54
CA LEU A 125 -12.30 -2.38 -1.97
C LEU A 125 -13.49 -1.71 -2.65
N GLU A 126 -13.25 -0.96 -3.72
CA GLU A 126 -14.31 -0.27 -4.47
C GLU A 126 -15.36 -1.24 -4.98
N LEU A 127 -14.94 -2.43 -5.44
CA LEU A 127 -15.85 -3.47 -5.89
C LEU A 127 -16.89 -3.86 -4.82
N ILE A 128 -16.48 -3.88 -3.54
CA ILE A 128 -17.35 -4.23 -2.42
C ILE A 128 -18.31 -3.08 -2.11
N ARG A 129 -17.85 -1.83 -2.19
CA ARG A 129 -18.70 -0.65 -2.03
C ARG A 129 -19.79 -0.60 -3.12
N ILE A 130 -19.42 -0.86 -4.37
CA ILE A 130 -20.35 -0.96 -5.50
C ILE A 130 -21.30 -2.15 -5.31
N TYR A 131 -20.78 -3.33 -4.95
CA TYR A 131 -21.61 -4.51 -4.67
C TYR A 131 -22.64 -4.22 -3.58
N ARG A 132 -22.23 -3.66 -2.44
CA ARG A 132 -23.12 -3.28 -1.32
C ARG A 132 -24.24 -2.35 -1.77
N LYS A 133 -23.94 -1.40 -2.67
CA LYS A 133 -24.92 -0.45 -3.21
C LYS A 133 -25.91 -1.09 -4.18
N LEU A 134 -25.44 -1.96 -5.06
CA LEU A 134 -26.24 -2.51 -6.16
C LEU A 134 -26.94 -3.84 -5.81
N TYR A 135 -26.42 -4.61 -4.85
CA TYR A 135 -26.95 -5.91 -4.46
C TYR A 135 -28.44 -5.88 -4.06
N PRO A 136 -28.92 -4.94 -3.21
CA PRO A 136 -30.34 -4.88 -2.86
C PRO A 136 -31.26 -4.67 -4.05
N LYS A 137 -30.78 -3.98 -5.10
CA LYS A 137 -31.53 -3.64 -6.31
C LYS A 137 -31.60 -4.81 -7.30
N TYR A 138 -30.53 -5.61 -7.40
CA TYR A 138 -30.38 -6.58 -8.51
C TYR A 138 -30.27 -8.04 -8.11
N LYS A 139 -30.23 -8.39 -6.81
CA LYS A 139 -30.11 -9.80 -6.36
C LYS A 139 -31.20 -10.74 -6.89
N GLY A 140 -32.38 -10.21 -7.21
CA GLY A 140 -33.53 -10.97 -7.74
C GLY A 140 -33.78 -10.81 -9.23
N ALA A 141 -32.88 -10.12 -9.96
CA ALA A 141 -33.06 -9.89 -11.39
C ALA A 141 -32.89 -11.19 -12.19
N ILE A 142 -33.88 -11.49 -13.02
CA ILE A 142 -33.92 -12.61 -13.98
C ILE A 142 -33.90 -12.10 -15.42
N LEU A 143 -33.76 -13.00 -16.40
CA LEU A 143 -33.72 -12.67 -17.84
C LEU A 143 -34.90 -11.83 -18.34
N SER A 144 -36.08 -11.97 -17.73
CA SER A 144 -37.29 -11.21 -18.08
C SER A 144 -37.45 -9.88 -17.33
N THR A 145 -36.48 -9.48 -16.49
CA THR A 145 -36.55 -8.22 -15.75
C THR A 145 -36.47 -7.05 -16.73
N VAL A 146 -37.54 -6.25 -16.81
CA VAL A 146 -37.56 -5.04 -17.63
C VAL A 146 -36.68 -3.98 -16.97
N MET A 147 -35.74 -3.43 -17.75
CA MET A 147 -34.80 -2.42 -17.30
C MET A 147 -34.71 -1.26 -18.29
N ASP A 148 -34.69 -0.03 -17.79
CA ASP A 148 -34.33 1.14 -18.58
C ASP A 148 -32.82 1.15 -18.94
N SER A 149 -32.37 2.15 -19.70
CA SER A 149 -30.96 2.26 -20.12
C SER A 149 -29.99 2.38 -18.96
N THR A 150 -30.34 3.16 -17.93
CA THR A 150 -29.52 3.38 -16.75
C THR A 150 -29.45 2.11 -15.91
N GLN A 151 -30.57 1.45 -15.69
CA GLN A 151 -30.66 0.19 -14.97
C GLN A 151 -29.88 -0.93 -15.67
N LYS A 152 -29.84 -0.95 -17.00
CA LYS A 152 -29.01 -1.89 -17.77
C LYS A 152 -27.51 -1.66 -17.54
N GLU A 153 -27.07 -0.41 -17.47
CA GLU A 153 -25.67 -0.07 -17.17
C GLU A 153 -25.28 -0.46 -15.75
N GLU A 154 -26.12 -0.12 -14.77
CA GLU A 154 -25.94 -0.50 -13.38
C GLU A 154 -25.95 -2.02 -13.20
N PHE A 155 -26.85 -2.75 -13.88
CA PHE A 155 -26.87 -4.21 -13.83
C PHE A 155 -25.60 -4.83 -14.42
N ARG A 156 -25.09 -4.31 -15.55
CA ARG A 156 -23.79 -4.75 -16.11
C ARG A 156 -22.64 -4.49 -15.14
N LEU A 157 -22.63 -3.35 -14.45
CA LEU A 157 -21.64 -3.08 -13.42
C LEU A 157 -21.78 -4.06 -12.25
N TYR A 158 -23.00 -4.28 -11.76
CA TYR A 158 -23.32 -5.23 -10.70
C TYR A 158 -22.83 -6.66 -11.02
N THR A 159 -23.10 -7.17 -12.22
CA THR A 159 -22.62 -8.49 -12.64
C THR A 159 -21.10 -8.58 -12.64
N ARG A 160 -20.41 -7.55 -13.16
CA ARG A 160 -18.94 -7.52 -13.17
C ARG A 160 -18.33 -7.47 -11.77
N VAL A 161 -18.87 -6.65 -10.87
CA VAL A 161 -18.35 -6.58 -9.49
C VAL A 161 -18.68 -7.85 -8.70
N THR A 162 -19.82 -8.49 -8.96
CA THR A 162 -20.20 -9.74 -8.29
C THR A 162 -19.29 -10.90 -8.72
N ASP A 163 -19.00 -11.03 -10.01
CA ASP A 163 -18.05 -12.02 -10.53
C ASP A 163 -16.62 -11.77 -10.00
N ALA A 164 -16.17 -10.51 -10.03
CA ALA A 164 -14.86 -10.13 -9.50
C ALA A 164 -14.77 -10.36 -7.98
N PHE A 165 -15.84 -10.07 -7.24
CA PHE A 165 -15.92 -10.33 -5.80
C PHE A 165 -15.80 -11.81 -5.51
N GLY A 166 -16.65 -12.66 -6.14
CA GLY A 166 -16.63 -14.10 -5.92
C GLY A 166 -15.24 -14.70 -6.17
N LYS A 167 -14.64 -14.42 -7.33
CA LYS A 167 -13.29 -14.89 -7.66
C LYS A 167 -12.24 -14.44 -6.65
N LYS A 168 -12.29 -13.17 -6.22
CA LYS A 168 -11.30 -12.62 -5.29
C LYS A 168 -11.47 -13.19 -3.88
N TYR A 169 -12.72 -13.39 -3.44
CA TYR A 169 -13.05 -13.98 -2.16
C TYR A 169 -12.65 -15.44 -2.09
N ASP A 170 -13.03 -16.25 -3.08
CA ASP A 170 -12.72 -17.69 -3.13
C ASP A 170 -11.20 -17.92 -3.14
N ASN A 171 -10.47 -17.13 -3.94
CA ASN A 171 -9.01 -17.17 -3.97
C ASN A 171 -8.41 -16.77 -2.60
N ALA A 172 -8.87 -15.65 -2.02
CA ALA A 172 -8.38 -15.19 -0.73
C ALA A 172 -8.66 -16.18 0.40
N GLN A 173 -9.85 -16.77 0.42
CA GLN A 173 -10.24 -17.77 1.41
C GLN A 173 -9.39 -19.04 1.30
N SER A 174 -9.16 -19.53 0.07
CA SER A 174 -8.36 -20.72 -0.17
C SER A 174 -6.89 -20.50 0.20
N THR A 175 -6.31 -19.35 -0.20
CA THR A 175 -4.94 -19.00 0.18
C THR A 175 -4.80 -18.77 1.67
N PHE A 176 -5.77 -18.13 2.32
CA PHE A 176 -5.74 -17.92 3.77
C PHE A 176 -5.82 -19.25 4.54
N ALA A 177 -6.70 -20.17 4.12
CA ALA A 177 -6.79 -21.50 4.72
C ALA A 177 -5.46 -22.26 4.63
N PHE A 178 -4.78 -22.17 3.48
CA PHE A 178 -3.43 -22.71 3.30
C PHE A 178 -2.41 -22.05 4.26
N LEU A 179 -2.39 -20.72 4.31
CA LEU A 179 -1.49 -19.96 5.18
C LEU A 179 -1.70 -20.29 6.65
N VAL A 180 -2.95 -20.43 7.10
CA VAL A 180 -3.29 -20.87 8.47
C VAL A 180 -2.61 -22.20 8.82
N ARG A 181 -2.57 -23.16 7.89
CA ARG A 181 -1.91 -24.45 8.10
C ARG A 181 -0.39 -24.30 8.16
N VAL A 182 0.19 -23.60 7.19
CA VAL A 182 1.64 -23.36 7.13
C VAL A 182 2.14 -22.62 8.36
N THR A 183 1.51 -21.51 8.74
CA THR A 183 1.92 -20.72 9.92
C THR A 183 1.72 -21.50 11.21
N LYS A 184 0.66 -22.32 11.32
CA LYS A 184 0.47 -23.18 12.49
C LYS A 184 1.63 -24.16 12.67
N ILE A 185 2.09 -24.80 11.59
CA ILE A 185 3.25 -25.72 11.65
C ILE A 185 4.50 -24.94 12.06
N LEU A 186 4.78 -23.81 11.39
CA LEU A 186 5.94 -22.97 11.73
C LEU A 186 5.93 -22.54 13.20
N ASP A 187 4.81 -22.07 13.71
CA ASP A 187 4.65 -21.64 15.10
C ASP A 187 4.80 -22.82 16.09
N THR A 188 4.31 -24.01 15.73
CA THR A 188 4.47 -25.23 16.55
C THR A 188 5.92 -25.68 16.61
N VAL A 189 6.63 -25.64 15.47
CA VAL A 189 8.06 -25.98 15.38
C VAL A 189 8.88 -24.97 16.18
N ALA A 190 8.61 -23.68 16.04
CA ALA A 190 9.25 -22.60 16.79
C ALA A 190 9.11 -22.81 18.30
N ALA A 191 7.87 -23.07 18.76
CA ALA A 191 7.57 -23.33 20.17
C ALA A 191 8.29 -24.58 20.70
N THR A 192 8.30 -25.67 19.92
CA THR A 192 8.97 -26.94 20.29
C THR A 192 10.49 -26.78 20.36
N ALA A 193 11.07 -26.04 19.40
CA ALA A 193 12.48 -25.70 19.37
C ALA A 193 12.87 -24.62 20.40
N LYS A 194 11.88 -23.96 21.03
CA LYS A 194 12.05 -22.81 21.93
C LYS A 194 12.81 -21.66 21.27
N LYS A 195 12.41 -21.34 20.03
CA LYS A 195 12.97 -20.24 19.23
C LYS A 195 11.83 -19.33 18.78
N ASP A 196 12.13 -18.04 18.59
CA ASP A 196 11.18 -17.10 17.99
C ASP A 196 10.95 -17.41 16.50
N VAL A 197 12.01 -17.82 15.82
CA VAL A 197 11.99 -18.25 14.42
C VAL A 197 12.63 -19.65 14.34
N PRO A 198 11.93 -20.67 13.79
CA PRO A 198 12.49 -22.00 13.66
C PRO A 198 13.55 -22.02 12.54
N SER A 199 14.46 -22.99 12.57
CA SER A 199 15.38 -23.25 11.45
C SER A 199 14.80 -24.27 10.47
N TYR A 200 15.43 -24.38 9.30
CA TYR A 200 15.12 -25.42 8.32
C TYR A 200 15.19 -26.82 8.95
N GLU A 201 16.24 -27.09 9.72
CA GLU A 201 16.46 -28.38 10.39
C GLU A 201 15.43 -28.66 11.48
N ASP A 202 14.91 -27.62 12.16
CA ASP A 202 13.83 -27.78 13.13
C ASP A 202 12.56 -28.28 12.43
N VAL A 203 12.23 -27.72 11.25
CA VAL A 203 11.10 -28.18 10.44
C VAL A 203 11.35 -29.58 9.88
N GLU A 204 12.57 -29.90 9.47
CA GLU A 204 12.90 -31.24 8.96
C GLU A 204 12.67 -32.33 10.02
N LYS A 205 13.01 -32.04 11.28
CA LYS A 205 12.81 -32.94 12.43
C LYS A 205 11.37 -32.98 12.94
N TYR A 206 10.53 -32.02 12.56
CA TYR A 206 9.12 -32.00 12.92
C TYR A 206 8.41 -33.27 12.44
N LYS A 207 7.67 -33.92 13.34
CA LYS A 207 6.91 -35.13 13.00
C LYS A 207 5.45 -34.75 12.73
N SER A 208 5.05 -34.81 11.46
CA SER A 208 3.67 -34.58 11.02
C SER A 208 2.71 -35.62 11.60
N GLU A 209 1.50 -35.20 11.95
CA GLU A 209 0.46 -36.07 12.53
C GLU A 209 -0.26 -36.90 11.46
N ASN A 210 -0.37 -36.38 10.24
CA ASN A 210 -1.07 -37.00 9.12
C ASN A 210 -0.44 -36.62 7.77
N GLU A 211 -0.95 -37.23 6.70
CA GLU A 211 -0.45 -37.01 5.33
C GLU A 211 -0.64 -35.56 4.84
N GLU A 212 -1.74 -34.90 5.24
CA GLU A 212 -1.99 -33.50 4.87
C GLU A 212 -0.91 -32.58 5.46
N GLU A 213 -0.60 -32.76 6.74
CA GLU A 213 0.42 -32.00 7.44
C GLU A 213 1.83 -32.27 6.88
N GLU A 214 2.12 -33.51 6.51
CA GLU A 214 3.36 -33.88 5.84
C GLU A 214 3.52 -33.14 4.49
N ASN A 215 2.43 -32.94 3.75
CA ASN A 215 2.46 -32.16 2.50
C ASN A 215 2.79 -30.68 2.75
N TYR A 216 2.21 -30.05 3.77
CA TYR A 216 2.57 -28.66 4.13
C TYR A 216 4.01 -28.55 4.63
N LYS A 217 4.50 -29.52 5.40
CA LYS A 217 5.91 -29.58 5.81
C LYS A 217 6.84 -29.65 4.59
N ARG A 218 6.53 -30.50 3.60
CA ARG A 218 7.31 -30.58 2.36
C ARG A 218 7.30 -29.27 1.58
N PHE A 219 6.16 -28.58 1.53
CA PHE A 219 6.07 -27.24 0.95
C PHE A 219 7.00 -26.26 1.67
N ILE A 220 6.96 -26.18 3.00
CA ILE A 220 7.81 -25.30 3.80
C ILE A 220 9.29 -25.56 3.50
N LEU A 221 9.72 -26.82 3.52
CA LEU A 221 11.10 -27.20 3.25
C LEU A 221 11.52 -26.87 1.80
N LYS A 222 10.63 -27.04 0.83
CA LYS A 222 10.92 -26.69 -0.56
C LYS A 222 11.05 -25.19 -0.75
N GLU A 223 10.02 -24.42 -0.37
CA GLU A 223 9.97 -22.98 -0.64
C GLU A 223 10.98 -22.19 0.20
N SER A 224 11.27 -22.63 1.42
CA SER A 224 12.31 -21.99 2.24
C SER A 224 13.71 -22.11 1.63
N LYS A 225 14.00 -23.13 0.81
CA LYS A 225 15.27 -23.21 0.05
C LYS A 225 15.34 -22.23 -1.11
N GLU A 226 14.20 -21.90 -1.71
CA GLU A 226 14.12 -20.90 -2.79
C GLU A 226 14.20 -19.47 -2.23
N SER A 227 13.95 -19.31 -0.92
CA SER A 227 14.12 -18.05 -0.21
C SER A 227 15.60 -17.79 0.15
N LYS A 228 15.98 -16.51 0.27
CA LYS A 228 17.36 -16.12 0.65
C LYS A 228 17.79 -16.65 2.03
N SER A 229 16.85 -16.82 2.95
CA SER A 229 17.07 -17.39 4.28
C SER A 229 15.74 -17.90 4.84
N PHE A 230 15.81 -18.92 5.69
CA PHE A 230 14.61 -19.47 6.34
C PHE A 230 13.87 -18.41 7.18
N GLU A 231 14.61 -17.53 7.85
CA GLU A 231 14.02 -16.40 8.60
C GLU A 231 13.21 -15.47 7.69
N LYS A 232 13.74 -15.14 6.51
CA LYS A 232 13.00 -14.35 5.52
C LYS A 232 11.73 -15.05 5.09
N PHE A 233 11.81 -16.35 4.78
CA PHE A 233 10.63 -17.15 4.44
C PHE A 233 9.58 -17.14 5.57
N TYR A 234 10.02 -17.34 6.82
CA TYR A 234 9.13 -17.31 7.98
C TYR A 234 8.37 -15.98 8.06
N HIS A 235 9.08 -14.84 8.00
CA HIS A 235 8.45 -13.53 8.03
C HIS A 235 7.53 -13.29 6.83
N GLU A 236 7.93 -13.70 5.62
CA GLU A 236 7.08 -13.59 4.43
C GLU A 236 5.77 -14.38 4.57
N MET A 237 5.79 -15.56 5.22
CA MET A 237 4.57 -16.33 5.49
C MET A 237 3.70 -15.66 6.55
N LYS A 238 4.29 -15.08 7.60
CA LYS A 238 3.54 -14.36 8.65
C LYS A 238 2.92 -13.06 8.10
N ASP A 239 3.65 -12.34 7.25
CA ASP A 239 3.15 -11.13 6.57
C ASP A 239 2.03 -11.49 5.59
N ALA A 240 2.22 -12.54 4.78
CA ALA A 240 1.17 -13.03 3.89
C ALA A 240 -0.09 -13.42 4.66
N TYR A 241 0.04 -14.13 5.79
CA TYR A 241 -1.09 -14.45 6.67
C TYR A 241 -1.84 -13.18 7.09
N LYS A 242 -1.11 -12.17 7.59
CA LYS A 242 -1.70 -10.90 8.04
C LYS A 242 -2.41 -10.15 6.91
N ASP A 243 -1.81 -10.11 5.72
CA ASP A 243 -2.38 -9.47 4.54
C ASP A 243 -3.72 -10.11 4.13
N TYR A 244 -3.79 -11.45 4.14
CA TYR A 244 -5.03 -12.17 3.80
C TYR A 244 -6.08 -12.10 4.90
N ASP A 245 -5.70 -12.07 6.18
CA ASP A 245 -6.61 -11.79 7.29
C ASP A 245 -7.25 -10.41 7.12
N ILE A 246 -6.44 -9.38 6.87
CA ILE A 246 -6.92 -8.02 6.59
C ILE A 246 -7.86 -8.01 5.37
N MET A 247 -7.48 -8.71 4.30
CA MET A 247 -8.28 -8.76 3.08
C MET A 247 -9.66 -9.35 3.31
N LEU A 248 -9.76 -10.48 4.02
CA LEU A 248 -11.03 -11.16 4.29
C LEU A 248 -11.86 -10.43 5.35
N ARG A 249 -11.21 -9.94 6.42
CA ARG A 249 -11.89 -9.31 7.55
C ARG A 249 -12.42 -7.91 7.24
N TYR A 250 -11.69 -7.15 6.43
CA TYR A 250 -11.98 -5.74 6.17
C TYR A 250 -12.21 -5.46 4.69
N ASN A 251 -11.27 -5.79 3.79
CA ASN A 251 -11.33 -5.29 2.41
C ASN A 251 -12.45 -5.93 1.58
N LEU A 252 -12.70 -7.23 1.80
CA LEU A 252 -13.71 -8.05 1.12
C LEU A 252 -14.98 -8.25 1.94
N ASN A 253 -15.09 -7.66 3.12
CA ASN A 253 -16.23 -7.82 4.03
C ASN A 253 -17.29 -6.74 3.79
N PRO A 254 -18.46 -7.06 3.20
CA PRO A 254 -19.50 -6.07 2.91
C PRO A 254 -20.15 -5.47 4.17
N GLN A 255 -19.99 -6.11 5.33
CA GLN A 255 -20.53 -5.66 6.62
C GLN A 255 -19.58 -4.72 7.37
N TYR A 256 -18.32 -4.59 6.92
CA TYR A 256 -17.37 -3.67 7.51
C TYR A 256 -17.60 -2.24 7.02
N ASP A 257 -17.77 -1.28 7.93
CA ASP A 257 -17.98 0.15 7.60
C ASP A 257 -17.52 1.09 8.72
N GLN A 258 -16.28 0.96 9.18
CA GLN A 258 -15.75 1.80 10.25
C GLN A 258 -15.58 3.28 9.83
N ARG A 259 -15.52 3.55 8.52
CA ARG A 259 -15.41 4.90 7.97
C ARG A 259 -16.55 5.82 8.43
N LYS A 260 -17.76 5.28 8.58
CA LYS A 260 -18.92 6.06 9.03
C LYS A 260 -18.70 6.68 10.41
N GLU A 261 -17.98 5.98 11.28
CA GLU A 261 -17.65 6.47 12.61
C GLU A 261 -16.41 7.38 12.59
N LEU A 262 -15.33 6.94 11.94
CA LEU A 262 -14.02 7.59 12.03
C LEU A 262 -13.86 8.81 11.14
N VAL A 263 -14.45 8.82 9.94
CA VAL A 263 -14.38 9.95 9.00
C VAL A 263 -15.69 10.72 9.03
N GLY A 264 -16.82 10.01 8.94
CA GLY A 264 -18.15 10.62 9.03
C GLY A 264 -18.58 11.44 7.82
N ASP A 265 -17.93 11.25 6.67
CA ASP A 265 -18.25 11.90 5.40
C ASP A 265 -19.50 11.30 4.72
N ASP A 266 -20.14 12.07 3.86
CA ASP A 266 -21.30 11.63 3.08
C ASP A 266 -20.87 10.86 1.82
N TYR A 267 -21.16 9.55 1.80
CA TYR A 267 -20.83 8.67 0.67
C TYR A 267 -21.63 8.99 -0.60
N SER A 268 -22.76 9.69 -0.48
CA SER A 268 -23.60 10.06 -1.61
C SER A 268 -23.13 11.34 -2.30
N ASN A 269 -22.38 12.17 -1.60
CA ASN A 269 -21.89 13.44 -2.10
C ASN A 269 -20.42 13.35 -2.55
N SER A 270 -20.19 13.03 -3.82
CA SER A 270 -18.84 13.04 -4.43
C SER A 270 -18.15 14.42 -4.35
N ASN A 271 -18.91 15.49 -4.17
CA ASN A 271 -18.40 16.85 -4.14
C ASN A 271 -18.20 17.41 -2.73
N GLU A 272 -18.41 16.61 -1.68
CA GLU A 272 -18.13 17.05 -0.32
C GLU A 272 -16.64 17.40 -0.16
N ARG A 273 -16.39 18.53 0.51
CA ARG A 273 -15.08 19.12 0.75
C ARG A 273 -14.91 19.38 2.25
N PHE A 274 -13.68 19.67 2.68
CA PHE A 274 -13.36 20.17 4.02
C PHE A 274 -13.73 19.21 5.16
N TYR A 275 -13.24 17.98 5.04
CA TYR A 275 -13.22 16.98 6.12
C TYR A 275 -11.81 16.42 6.25
N GLY A 276 -11.56 15.72 7.36
CA GLY A 276 -10.24 15.18 7.66
C GLY A 276 -9.70 15.65 9.00
N ASN A 277 -8.39 15.50 9.17
CA ASN A 277 -7.60 16.09 10.23
C ASN A 277 -6.15 16.32 9.77
N ASN A 278 -5.33 16.88 10.64
CA ASN A 278 -3.90 17.15 10.39
C ASN A 278 -2.96 15.99 10.75
N ASP A 279 -3.47 14.82 11.12
CA ASP A 279 -2.64 13.63 11.38
C ASP A 279 -2.31 12.91 10.07
N VAL A 280 -1.27 13.41 9.40
CA VAL A 280 -0.79 12.90 8.11
C VAL A 280 0.03 11.62 8.19
N THR A 281 0.43 11.20 9.40
CA THR A 281 1.13 9.92 9.61
C THR A 281 0.13 8.77 9.57
N GLY A 282 -0.97 8.89 10.34
CA GLY A 282 -1.97 7.84 10.44
C GLY A 282 -1.41 6.49 10.96
N PRO A 283 -2.20 5.41 10.87
CA PRO A 283 -1.85 4.13 11.51
C PRO A 283 -0.80 3.29 10.75
N HIS A 284 -0.56 3.54 9.46
CA HIS A 284 0.30 2.72 8.60
C HIS A 284 1.09 3.58 7.58
N PRO A 285 2.09 4.36 8.03
CA PRO A 285 2.81 5.32 7.19
C PRO A 285 3.90 4.71 6.29
N ASP A 286 4.15 3.40 6.36
CA ASP A 286 5.36 2.77 5.78
C ASP A 286 5.48 2.99 4.26
N HIS A 287 4.37 2.84 3.53
CA HIS A 287 4.39 2.96 2.06
C HIS A 287 4.67 4.39 1.61
N GLY A 288 3.95 5.38 2.13
CA GLY A 288 4.20 6.79 1.82
C GLY A 288 5.56 7.28 2.32
N THR A 289 6.08 6.74 3.43
CA THR A 289 7.45 7.01 3.91
C THR A 289 8.49 6.49 2.93
N HIS A 290 8.34 5.25 2.46
CA HIS A 290 9.23 4.68 1.47
C HIS A 290 9.20 5.46 0.14
N VAL A 291 8.01 5.85 -0.33
CA VAL A 291 7.83 6.69 -1.52
C VAL A 291 8.49 8.06 -1.35
N ALA A 292 8.25 8.74 -0.22
CA ALA A 292 8.86 10.03 0.08
C ALA A 292 10.40 9.93 0.16
N GLY A 293 10.92 8.83 0.70
CA GLY A 293 12.36 8.53 0.76
C GLY A 293 13.00 8.44 -0.63
N ILE A 294 12.38 7.69 -1.55
CA ILE A 294 12.85 7.63 -2.94
C ILE A 294 12.90 9.03 -3.57
N ILE A 295 11.87 9.85 -3.34
CA ILE A 295 11.79 11.19 -3.93
C ILE A 295 12.85 12.11 -3.34
N ALA A 296 12.94 12.20 -2.01
CA ALA A 296 13.54 13.34 -1.33
C ALA A 296 14.33 13.02 -0.06
N ALA A 297 14.62 11.75 0.27
CA ALA A 297 15.50 11.44 1.40
C ALA A 297 16.74 12.35 1.41
N LYS A 298 17.05 12.90 2.58
CA LYS A 298 17.98 14.02 2.69
C LYS A 298 19.36 13.60 2.21
N ARG A 299 19.76 14.11 1.05
CA ARG A 299 21.03 13.70 0.43
C ARG A 299 22.23 14.08 1.31
N ASN A 300 23.21 13.18 1.38
CA ASN A 300 24.52 13.36 2.02
C ASN A 300 24.47 13.65 3.54
N ASN A 301 23.44 13.21 4.25
CA ASN A 301 23.35 13.30 5.72
C ASN A 301 24.00 12.09 6.44
N GLY A 302 24.44 11.06 5.70
CA GLY A 302 25.02 9.84 6.27
C GLY A 302 24.01 8.85 6.83
N ILE A 303 22.71 9.07 6.62
CA ILE A 303 21.60 8.22 7.06
C ILE A 303 20.96 7.60 5.82
N GLY A 304 20.55 6.33 5.90
CA GLY A 304 19.71 5.72 4.89
C GLY A 304 20.25 5.80 3.45
N VAL A 305 19.51 6.49 2.59
CA VAL A 305 19.76 6.58 1.14
C VAL A 305 19.67 8.03 0.67
N ASN A 306 20.23 8.35 -0.49
CA ASN A 306 20.01 9.64 -1.11
C ASN A 306 18.68 9.64 -1.88
N GLY A 307 17.79 10.59 -1.62
CA GLY A 307 16.62 10.81 -2.46
C GLY A 307 17.00 11.25 -3.86
N VAL A 308 16.18 10.98 -4.87
CA VAL A 308 16.47 11.34 -6.27
C VAL A 308 16.61 12.86 -6.44
N ALA A 309 15.76 13.65 -5.76
CA ALA A 309 15.74 15.10 -5.86
C ALA A 309 16.26 15.78 -4.57
N ASP A 310 17.24 16.67 -4.70
CA ASP A 310 17.84 17.40 -3.56
C ASP A 310 17.02 18.62 -3.12
N ASN A 311 16.57 19.43 -4.08
CA ASN A 311 15.93 20.73 -3.81
C ASN A 311 14.40 20.68 -3.92
N VAL A 312 13.79 19.74 -3.20
CA VAL A 312 12.34 19.55 -3.11
C VAL A 312 11.88 19.56 -1.65
N SER A 313 10.58 19.75 -1.44
CA SER A 313 9.91 19.46 -0.17
C SER A 313 8.72 18.53 -0.35
N ILE A 314 8.49 17.64 0.61
CA ILE A 314 7.39 16.66 0.61
C ILE A 314 6.18 17.21 1.36
N MET A 315 5.08 17.41 0.65
CA MET A 315 3.75 17.63 1.23
C MET A 315 3.05 16.29 1.37
N VAL A 316 2.66 15.93 2.59
CA VAL A 316 2.09 14.61 2.90
C VAL A 316 0.57 14.67 2.85
N ILE A 317 -0.05 13.90 1.97
CA ILE A 317 -1.51 13.86 1.86
C ILE A 317 -1.99 12.44 2.02
N ARG A 318 -2.75 12.16 3.09
CA ARG A 318 -3.31 10.83 3.33
C ARG A 318 -4.69 10.71 2.70
N ALA A 319 -4.80 9.84 1.69
CA ALA A 319 -6.06 9.54 0.98
C ALA A 319 -6.24 8.05 0.65
N VAL A 320 -5.25 7.20 0.96
CA VAL A 320 -5.28 5.76 0.67
C VAL A 320 -5.36 4.94 1.95
N PRO A 321 -6.47 4.24 2.23
CA PRO A 321 -6.55 3.30 3.37
C PRO A 321 -5.86 1.98 3.01
N GLN A 322 -5.74 1.08 3.97
CA GLN A 322 -5.56 -0.35 3.67
C GLN A 322 -6.85 -0.87 3.04
N GLY A 323 -6.94 -0.76 1.71
CA GLY A 323 -8.15 -0.94 0.91
C GLY A 323 -8.04 -0.13 -0.38
N ASP A 324 -9.17 0.20 -1.00
CA ASP A 324 -9.16 1.11 -2.16
C ASP A 324 -9.51 2.54 -1.72
N GLU A 325 -8.77 3.51 -2.25
CA GLU A 325 -9.07 4.93 -2.14
C GLU A 325 -10.46 5.26 -2.71
N ARG A 326 -11.10 6.32 -2.19
CA ARG A 326 -12.37 6.83 -2.72
C ARG A 326 -12.09 7.93 -3.72
N ASP A 327 -12.84 7.96 -4.82
CA ASP A 327 -12.66 8.95 -5.89
C ASP A 327 -12.74 10.39 -5.34
N LYS A 328 -13.65 10.63 -4.40
CA LYS A 328 -13.78 11.91 -3.67
C LYS A 328 -12.52 12.28 -2.88
N ASP A 329 -11.94 11.33 -2.13
CA ASP A 329 -10.75 11.57 -1.30
C ASP A 329 -9.56 11.93 -2.20
N VAL A 330 -9.37 11.21 -3.31
CA VAL A 330 -8.33 11.50 -4.31
C VAL A 330 -8.53 12.88 -4.92
N ALA A 331 -9.75 13.21 -5.32
CA ALA A 331 -10.04 14.50 -5.92
C ALA A 331 -9.80 15.66 -4.94
N ASN A 332 -10.13 15.48 -3.66
CA ASN A 332 -9.85 16.45 -2.61
C ASN A 332 -8.35 16.58 -2.34
N ALA A 333 -7.61 15.46 -2.33
CA ALA A 333 -6.16 15.45 -2.20
C ALA A 333 -5.45 16.18 -3.34
N ILE A 334 -5.89 16.00 -4.58
CA ILE A 334 -5.33 16.71 -5.74
C ILE A 334 -5.61 18.21 -5.62
N ARG A 335 -6.84 18.62 -5.29
CA ARG A 335 -7.18 20.04 -5.10
C ARG A 335 -6.35 20.67 -4.00
N TYR A 336 -6.30 20.04 -2.82
CA TYR A 336 -5.46 20.46 -1.70
C TYR A 336 -3.99 20.66 -2.11
N ALA A 337 -3.42 19.69 -2.83
CA ALA A 337 -2.04 19.79 -3.30
C ALA A 337 -1.82 21.00 -4.21
N VAL A 338 -2.71 21.20 -5.19
CA VAL A 338 -2.61 22.30 -6.17
C VAL A 338 -2.80 23.65 -5.49
N ASP A 339 -3.82 23.77 -4.62
CA ASP A 339 -4.15 25.00 -3.90
C ASP A 339 -3.03 25.42 -2.95
N ASN A 340 -2.31 24.44 -2.36
CA ASN A 340 -1.12 24.66 -1.54
C ASN A 340 0.21 24.72 -2.34
N GLY A 341 0.13 24.79 -3.67
CA GLY A 341 1.27 25.13 -4.53
C GLY A 341 2.18 23.96 -4.92
N ALA A 342 1.76 22.71 -4.70
CA ALA A 342 2.47 21.55 -5.22
C ALA A 342 2.66 21.68 -6.75
N LYS A 343 3.88 21.41 -7.21
CA LYS A 343 4.21 21.41 -8.66
C LYS A 343 4.32 20.02 -9.23
N VAL A 344 4.46 19.02 -8.36
CA VAL A 344 4.46 17.60 -8.71
C VAL A 344 3.53 16.89 -7.73
N ILE A 345 2.71 15.99 -8.25
CA ILE A 345 1.84 15.12 -7.44
C ILE A 345 2.22 13.68 -7.76
N ASN A 346 2.61 12.92 -6.73
CA ASN A 346 2.87 11.50 -6.80
C ASN A 346 1.69 10.72 -6.20
N MET A 347 1.12 9.80 -6.99
CA MET A 347 0.01 8.94 -6.60
C MET A 347 0.39 7.47 -6.80
N SER A 348 1.01 6.85 -5.80
CA SER A 348 1.53 5.47 -5.91
C SER A 348 0.46 4.42 -5.58
N PHE A 349 -0.72 4.57 -6.16
CA PHE A 349 -1.89 3.72 -5.92
C PHE A 349 -2.77 3.62 -7.17
N GLY A 350 -3.72 2.71 -7.14
CA GLY A 350 -4.75 2.59 -8.17
C GLY A 350 -5.65 1.39 -7.95
N LYS A 351 -6.85 1.46 -8.51
CA LYS A 351 -7.91 0.47 -8.32
C LYS A 351 -8.58 0.05 -9.63
N ALA A 352 -9.15 -1.15 -9.64
CA ALA A 352 -9.77 -1.73 -10.84
C ALA A 352 -11.18 -1.18 -11.13
N PHE A 353 -11.88 -0.74 -10.10
CA PHE A 353 -13.23 -0.20 -10.19
C PHE A 353 -13.27 1.23 -9.67
N SER A 354 -14.21 2.04 -10.14
CA SER A 354 -14.46 3.38 -9.61
C SER A 354 -15.96 3.63 -9.69
N TRP A 355 -16.49 4.24 -8.62
CA TRP A 355 -17.89 4.61 -8.53
C TRP A 355 -18.17 5.89 -9.31
N ASP A 356 -17.30 6.90 -9.18
CA ASP A 356 -17.49 8.21 -9.80
C ASP A 356 -16.18 8.72 -10.41
N LYS A 357 -15.82 8.16 -11.57
CA LYS A 357 -14.62 8.54 -12.31
C LYS A 357 -14.57 10.02 -12.73
N LYS A 358 -15.70 10.72 -12.72
CA LYS A 358 -15.77 12.11 -13.22
C LYS A 358 -15.31 13.13 -12.19
N VAL A 359 -15.20 12.75 -10.92
CA VAL A 359 -14.85 13.68 -9.84
C VAL A 359 -13.34 13.93 -9.70
N VAL A 360 -12.54 12.95 -10.12
CA VAL A 360 -11.07 12.96 -10.20
C VAL A 360 -10.67 13.50 -11.56
#